data_AF-A0A947GC22-F1
#
_entry.id   AF-A0A947GC22-F1
#
_cell.length_a   1.000
_cell.length_b   1.000
_cell.length_c   1.000
_cell.angle_alpha   90.00
_cell.angle_beta   90.00
_cell.angle_gamma   90.00
#
_symmetry.space_group_name_H-M   'P 1'
#
loop_
_entity.id
_entity.type
_entity.pdbx_description
1 polymer ?
#
loop_
_entity_poly.entity_id
_entity_poly.type
_entity_poly.pdbx_seq_one_letter_code
_entity_poly.pdbx_strand_id
1 'polypeptide(L)'
;MGGCTNCKAKSGCDDRKGTMFEALDGAIARLYPERVWGRPDDGERFDAGVCEHDAEALTSELAAELDASTFLRSGRDDEYCDFIYVQCIGREPNLIQIRDGGAPIPEEVRGEAVREQYLRVCLSSMGRFAGVQQVALNLDWDDNEATIVEIPRPGVYDAPLLRRFQKLVAILPAYDIVHLDFGEICAPIEGFDPGAYSSLYGGQPVKANYIFYPQPPTMRETAYLAAPR
;
A
#
# COMPACT_ATOMS: atom_id res chain seq x y z
N MET A 1 16.71 -19.77 4.62
CA MET A 1 16.01 -20.96 4.08
C MET A 1 14.79 -21.26 4.95
N GLY A 2 13.63 -20.69 4.63
CA GLY A 2 12.37 -20.97 5.31
C GLY A 2 11.35 -21.40 4.27
N GLY A 3 11.01 -22.69 4.25
CA GLY A 3 10.06 -23.26 3.30
C GLY A 3 8.63 -23.22 3.83
N CYS A 4 7.70 -22.68 3.05
CA CYS A 4 6.26 -22.72 3.30
C CYS A 4 5.74 -24.17 3.30
N THR A 5 5.21 -24.62 4.43
CA THR A 5 4.79 -26.01 4.69
C THR A 5 3.42 -26.39 4.12
N ASN A 6 2.88 -25.67 3.13
CA ASN A 6 1.54 -26.00 2.59
C ASN A 6 1.34 -25.88 1.06
N CYS A 7 2.40 -25.76 0.26
CA CYS A 7 2.28 -25.67 -1.19
C CYS A 7 2.33 -27.04 -1.86
N LYS A 8 1.18 -27.71 -2.05
CA LYS A 8 1.03 -28.86 -2.97
C LYS A 8 0.95 -28.45 -4.45
N ALA A 9 1.07 -27.17 -4.78
CA ALA A 9 1.10 -26.63 -6.14
C ALA A 9 2.34 -25.74 -6.34
N LYS A 10 3.51 -26.35 -6.51
CA LYS A 10 4.76 -25.61 -6.75
C LYS A 10 4.81 -24.95 -8.14
N SER A 11 4.28 -25.59 -9.17
CA SER A 11 4.31 -25.04 -10.54
C SER A 11 3.53 -23.73 -10.69
N GLY A 12 2.28 -23.69 -10.22
CA GLY A 12 1.43 -22.50 -10.39
C GLY A 12 1.83 -21.26 -9.54
N CYS A 13 2.63 -21.45 -8.49
CA CYS A 13 3.17 -20.34 -7.69
C CYS A 13 4.40 -19.73 -8.37
N ASP A 14 5.29 -20.57 -8.89
CA ASP A 14 6.53 -20.14 -9.55
C ASP A 14 6.23 -19.44 -10.88
N ASP A 15 5.27 -19.93 -11.67
CA ASP A 15 4.88 -19.31 -12.96
C ASP A 15 4.31 -17.89 -12.76
N ARG A 16 3.43 -17.72 -11.77
CA ARG A 16 2.83 -16.41 -11.46
C ARG A 16 3.86 -15.40 -10.97
N LYS A 17 4.84 -15.85 -10.18
CA LYS A 17 5.96 -15.01 -9.75
C LYS A 17 6.84 -14.59 -10.93
N GLY A 18 7.12 -15.52 -11.86
CA GLY A 18 7.85 -15.22 -13.09
C GLY A 18 7.18 -14.11 -13.90
N THR A 19 5.88 -14.24 -14.18
CA THR A 19 5.11 -13.23 -14.93
C THR A 19 5.06 -11.88 -14.22
N MET A 20 4.91 -11.88 -12.89
CA MET A 20 4.95 -10.65 -12.08
C MET A 20 6.30 -9.92 -12.22
N PHE A 21 7.41 -10.65 -12.09
CA PHE A 21 8.74 -10.05 -12.22
C PHE A 21 9.03 -9.56 -13.64
N GLU A 22 8.65 -10.32 -14.66
CA GLU A 22 8.81 -9.90 -16.06
C GLU A 22 8.06 -8.60 -16.35
N ALA A 23 6.81 -8.48 -15.87
CA ALA A 23 6.02 -7.26 -16.02
C ALA A 23 6.65 -6.07 -15.27
N LEU A 24 7.10 -6.29 -14.04
CA LEU A 24 7.72 -5.26 -13.21
C LEU A 24 9.06 -4.80 -13.78
N ASP A 25 9.95 -5.72 -14.13
CA ASP A 25 11.28 -5.41 -14.64
C ASP A 25 11.17 -4.71 -16.02
N GLY A 26 10.22 -5.14 -16.86
CA GLY A 26 9.90 -4.46 -18.11
C GLY A 26 9.39 -3.04 -17.90
N ALA A 27 8.49 -2.83 -16.94
CA ALA A 27 8.00 -1.50 -16.59
C ALA A 27 9.13 -0.61 -16.06
N ILE A 28 9.95 -1.10 -15.12
CA ILE A 28 11.06 -0.34 -14.55
C ILE A 28 12.08 0.04 -15.62
N ALA A 29 12.44 -0.88 -16.52
CA ALA A 29 13.40 -0.60 -17.58
C ALA A 29 12.90 0.50 -18.54
N ARG A 30 11.59 0.53 -18.80
CA ARG A 30 10.94 1.57 -19.62
C ARG A 30 10.84 2.90 -18.88
N LEU A 31 10.40 2.87 -17.63
CA LEU A 31 10.16 4.07 -16.81
C LEU A 31 11.46 4.74 -16.34
N TYR A 32 12.55 4.00 -16.18
CA TYR A 32 13.82 4.50 -15.67
C TYR A 32 14.97 4.18 -16.62
N PRO A 33 15.00 4.78 -17.83
CA PRO A 33 16.03 4.49 -18.83
C PRO A 33 17.43 4.89 -18.34
N GLU A 34 17.54 5.93 -17.53
CA GLU A 34 18.80 6.36 -16.89
C GLU A 34 19.20 5.47 -15.70
N ARG A 35 18.31 4.59 -15.23
CA ARG A 35 18.50 3.75 -14.04
C ARG A 35 18.82 4.54 -12.77
N VAL A 36 18.23 5.72 -12.63
CA VAL A 36 18.39 6.60 -11.45
C VAL A 36 17.06 6.71 -10.72
N TRP A 37 17.05 6.43 -9.42
CA TRP A 37 15.85 6.64 -8.60
C TRP A 37 15.44 8.12 -8.56
N GLY A 38 14.14 8.38 -8.58
CA GLY A 38 13.57 9.74 -8.55
C GLY A 38 13.66 10.46 -9.90
N ARG A 39 14.04 9.77 -10.98
CA ARG A 39 14.04 10.30 -12.35
C ARG A 39 13.29 9.38 -13.32
N PRO A 40 11.98 9.17 -13.12
CA PRO A 40 11.19 8.46 -14.11
C PRO A 40 11.07 9.28 -15.41
N ASP A 41 10.86 8.59 -16.51
CA ASP A 41 10.45 9.20 -17.77
C ASP A 41 8.97 9.62 -17.69
N ASP A 42 8.74 10.93 -17.76
CA ASP A 42 7.39 11.52 -17.65
C ASP A 42 6.47 11.13 -18.81
N GLY A 43 7.03 10.90 -20.00
CA GLY A 43 6.25 10.48 -21.16
C GLY A 43 5.78 9.03 -21.03
N GLU A 44 6.66 8.15 -20.54
CA GLU A 44 6.35 6.73 -20.35
C GLU A 44 5.40 6.45 -19.19
N ARG A 45 5.34 7.33 -18.18
CA ARG A 45 4.39 7.19 -17.05
C ARG A 45 3.02 7.80 -17.30
N PHE A 46 2.89 8.70 -18.28
CA PHE A 46 1.62 9.36 -18.57
C PHE A 46 0.55 8.32 -18.97
N ASP A 47 -0.59 8.32 -18.26
CA ASP A 47 -1.70 7.37 -18.42
C ASP A 47 -1.32 5.87 -18.35
N ALA A 48 -0.14 5.54 -17.80
CA ALA A 48 0.33 4.15 -17.70
C ALA A 48 -0.34 3.36 -16.56
N GLY A 49 -0.82 4.07 -15.55
CA GLY A 49 -1.29 3.53 -14.27
C GLY A 49 -2.75 3.09 -14.21
N VAL A 50 -3.18 2.83 -12.97
CA VAL A 50 -4.59 2.71 -12.60
C VAL A 50 -5.20 4.10 -12.60
N CYS A 51 -6.28 4.31 -13.35
CA CYS A 51 -6.96 5.61 -13.38
C CYS A 51 -7.94 5.75 -12.21
N GLU A 52 -8.36 6.99 -11.92
CA GLU A 52 -9.31 7.32 -10.85
C GLU A 52 -10.61 6.52 -10.96
N HIS A 53 -11.16 6.38 -12.17
CA HIS A 53 -12.39 5.62 -12.40
C HIS A 53 -12.25 4.14 -12.00
N ASP A 54 -11.15 3.50 -12.39
CA ASP A 54 -10.87 2.12 -12.00
C ASP A 54 -10.64 1.99 -10.50
N ALA A 55 -9.97 2.98 -9.88
CA ALA A 55 -9.74 3.01 -8.44
C ALA A 55 -11.04 3.14 -7.64
N GLU A 56 -11.98 3.99 -8.05
CA GLU A 56 -13.30 4.15 -7.43
C GLU A 56 -14.16 2.90 -7.59
N ALA A 57 -14.19 2.33 -8.79
CA ALA A 57 -14.91 1.09 -9.08
C ALA A 57 -14.37 -0.08 -8.24
N LEU A 58 -13.04 -0.25 -8.21
CA LEU A 58 -12.38 -1.25 -7.38
C LEU A 58 -12.66 -1.02 -5.89
N THR A 59 -12.64 0.23 -5.41
CA THR A 59 -12.95 0.55 -4.01
C THR A 59 -14.36 0.08 -3.63
N SER A 60 -15.34 0.32 -4.51
CA SER A 60 -16.73 -0.06 -4.33
C SER A 60 -16.91 -1.59 -4.37
N GLU A 61 -16.26 -2.25 -5.32
CA GLU A 61 -16.29 -3.72 -5.43
C GLU A 61 -15.64 -4.39 -4.22
N LEU A 62 -14.50 -3.87 -3.73
CA LEU A 62 -13.85 -4.38 -2.54
C LEU A 62 -14.71 -4.23 -1.29
N ALA A 63 -15.46 -3.12 -1.13
CA ALA A 63 -16.41 -2.98 -0.04
C ALA A 63 -17.49 -4.08 -0.06
N ALA A 64 -18.10 -4.28 -1.23
CA ALA A 64 -19.16 -5.28 -1.41
C ALA A 64 -18.64 -6.71 -1.23
N GLU A 65 -17.53 -7.05 -1.86
CA GLU A 65 -17.00 -8.41 -1.88
C GLU A 65 -16.34 -8.79 -0.55
N LEU A 66 -15.72 -7.85 0.17
CA LEU A 66 -15.04 -8.14 1.44
C LEU A 66 -15.91 -7.91 2.68
N ASP A 67 -17.11 -7.36 2.50
CA ASP A 67 -18.02 -6.94 3.57
C ASP A 67 -17.25 -6.11 4.61
N ALA A 68 -16.68 -5.01 4.12
CA ALA A 68 -15.73 -4.18 4.86
C ALA A 68 -15.84 -2.71 4.43
N SER A 69 -15.60 -1.80 5.38
CA SER A 69 -15.45 -0.37 5.08
C SER A 69 -14.18 -0.15 4.28
N THR A 70 -14.31 0.50 3.12
CA THR A 70 -13.21 0.83 2.20
C THR A 70 -13.11 2.33 1.96
N PHE A 71 -11.88 2.84 1.85
CA PHE A 71 -11.61 4.26 1.65
C PHE A 71 -10.54 4.45 0.59
N LEU A 72 -10.88 5.19 -0.46
CA LEU A 72 -9.91 5.66 -1.44
C LEU A 72 -9.27 6.96 -0.92
N ARG A 73 -7.94 7.01 -0.93
CA ARG A 73 -7.13 8.18 -0.58
C ARG A 73 -6.17 8.45 -1.72
N SER A 74 -6.16 9.68 -2.21
CA SER A 74 -5.15 10.10 -3.18
C SER A 74 -3.74 10.04 -2.60
N GLY A 75 -2.76 9.76 -3.46
CA GLY A 75 -1.35 9.95 -3.14
C GLY A 75 -1.00 11.43 -2.94
N ARG A 76 0.12 11.68 -2.28
CA ARG A 76 0.78 13.00 -2.26
C ARG A 76 1.47 13.28 -3.60
N ASP A 77 1.83 14.54 -3.84
CA ASP A 77 2.49 14.98 -5.08
C ASP A 77 3.79 14.21 -5.41
N ASP A 78 4.48 13.69 -4.38
CA ASP A 78 5.70 12.89 -4.51
C ASP A 78 5.44 11.38 -4.55
N GLU A 79 4.20 10.94 -4.38
CA GLU A 79 3.78 9.54 -4.43
C GLU A 79 3.27 9.17 -5.83
N TYR A 80 3.68 8.00 -6.29
CA TYR A 80 3.24 7.45 -7.57
C TYR A 80 2.07 6.47 -7.42
N CYS A 81 1.26 6.59 -6.37
CA CYS A 81 0.09 5.74 -6.20
C CYS A 81 -1.00 6.37 -5.36
N ASP A 82 -2.22 5.93 -5.61
CA ASP A 82 -3.35 6.11 -4.70
C ASP A 82 -3.49 4.91 -3.78
N PHE A 83 -4.27 5.06 -2.71
CA PHE A 83 -4.41 4.05 -1.67
C PHE A 83 -5.87 3.67 -1.44
N ILE A 84 -6.17 2.38 -1.44
CA ILE A 84 -7.42 1.86 -0.89
C ILE A 84 -7.13 1.25 0.48
N TYR A 85 -7.78 1.78 1.52
CA TYR A 85 -7.75 1.22 2.86
C TYR A 85 -8.98 0.33 3.07
N VAL A 86 -8.78 -0.97 3.26
CA VAL A 86 -9.84 -1.94 3.59
C VAL A 86 -9.74 -2.30 5.06
N GLN A 87 -10.71 -1.87 5.87
CA GLN A 87 -10.71 -2.18 7.30
C GLN A 87 -10.91 -3.68 7.53
N CYS A 88 -9.98 -4.30 8.27
CA CYS A 88 -10.02 -5.74 8.59
C CYS A 88 -10.41 -6.01 10.04
N ILE A 89 -9.91 -5.20 10.96
CA ILE A 89 -10.22 -5.26 12.39
C ILE A 89 -10.34 -3.82 12.86
N GLY A 90 -11.44 -3.47 13.51
CA GLY A 90 -11.66 -2.12 13.98
C GLY A 90 -13.13 -1.83 14.17
N ARG A 91 -13.47 -0.54 14.11
CA ARG A 91 -14.82 -0.03 14.33
C ARG A 91 -15.12 1.13 13.40
N GLU A 92 -16.37 1.56 13.37
CA GLU A 92 -16.79 2.79 12.69
C GLU A 92 -17.16 3.89 13.70
N PRO A 93 -16.91 5.18 13.39
CA PRO A 93 -16.05 5.64 12.30
C PRO A 93 -14.61 5.17 12.53
N ASN A 94 -13.97 4.81 11.42
CA ASN A 94 -12.65 4.18 11.45
C ASN A 94 -11.54 5.24 11.48
N LEU A 95 -10.36 4.83 11.96
CA LEU A 95 -9.26 5.76 12.22
C LEU A 95 -8.76 6.46 10.96
N ILE A 96 -8.91 5.84 9.78
CA ILE A 96 -8.51 6.48 8.51
C ILE A 96 -9.43 7.67 8.17
N GLN A 97 -10.74 7.53 8.35
CA GLN A 97 -11.70 8.64 8.16
C GLN A 97 -11.46 9.76 9.17
N ILE A 98 -11.13 9.41 10.41
CA ILE A 98 -10.83 10.40 11.46
C ILE A 98 -9.53 11.15 11.12
N ARG A 99 -8.47 10.42 10.74
CA ARG A 99 -7.17 11.00 10.37
C ARG A 99 -7.30 12.00 9.22
N ASP A 100 -8.08 11.63 8.20
CA ASP A 100 -8.21 12.42 6.97
C ASP A 100 -9.33 13.47 7.07
N GLY A 101 -9.91 13.68 8.26
CA GLY A 101 -10.90 14.72 8.52
C GLY A 101 -12.30 14.43 7.96
N GLY A 102 -12.55 13.21 7.48
CA GLY A 102 -13.85 12.74 7.00
C GLY A 102 -14.85 12.42 8.12
N ALA A 103 -14.37 12.24 9.36
CA ALA A 103 -15.22 12.01 10.53
C ALA A 103 -14.60 12.65 11.80
N PRO A 104 -15.43 13.15 12.75
CA PRO A 104 -14.93 13.58 14.05
C PRO A 104 -14.49 12.38 14.91
N ILE A 105 -13.61 12.62 15.89
CA ILE A 105 -13.29 11.62 16.92
C ILE A 105 -14.54 11.34 17.75
N PRO A 106 -15.01 10.08 17.87
CA PRO A 106 -16.15 9.75 18.71
C PRO A 106 -15.84 9.96 20.20
N GLU A 107 -16.78 10.52 20.94
CA GLU A 107 -16.59 10.84 22.37
C GLU A 107 -16.33 9.57 23.20
N GLU A 108 -16.88 8.42 22.79
CA GLU A 108 -16.67 7.14 23.47
C GLU A 108 -15.23 6.61 23.44
N VAL A 109 -14.34 7.16 22.60
CA VAL A 109 -12.90 6.82 22.64
C VAL A 109 -12.03 7.94 23.12
N ARG A 110 -12.64 8.98 23.67
CA ARG A 110 -11.89 10.06 24.28
C ARG A 110 -11.09 9.52 25.46
N GLY A 111 -9.76 9.69 25.40
CA GLY A 111 -8.83 9.16 26.38
C GLY A 111 -8.61 7.63 26.30
N GLU A 112 -9.18 6.95 25.31
CA GLU A 112 -8.99 5.51 25.11
C GLU A 112 -8.10 5.22 23.90
N ALA A 113 -7.20 4.25 24.06
CA ALA A 113 -6.38 3.77 22.96
C ALA A 113 -7.21 2.87 22.02
N VAL A 114 -7.17 3.15 20.73
CA VAL A 114 -7.86 2.35 19.70
C VAL A 114 -6.84 1.75 18.76
N ARG A 115 -7.05 0.49 18.37
CA ARG A 115 -6.18 -0.21 17.42
C ARG A 115 -7.01 -0.84 16.33
N GLU A 116 -6.61 -0.57 15.10
CA GLU A 116 -7.26 -1.08 13.91
C GLU A 116 -6.22 -1.74 12.99
N GLN A 117 -6.68 -2.67 12.16
CA GLN A 117 -5.88 -3.36 11.15
C GLN A 117 -6.54 -3.22 9.79
N TYR A 118 -5.73 -2.93 8.78
CA TYR A 118 -6.16 -2.68 7.41
C TYR A 118 -5.35 -3.52 6.43
N LEU A 119 -5.96 -3.80 5.28
CA LEU A 119 -5.24 -4.03 4.04
C LEU A 119 -5.16 -2.69 3.30
N ARG A 120 -3.95 -2.19 3.07
CA ARG A 120 -3.69 -1.01 2.26
C ARG A 120 -3.27 -1.46 0.86
N VAL A 121 -4.10 -1.18 -0.13
CA VAL A 121 -3.81 -1.41 -1.56
C VAL A 121 -3.16 -0.15 -2.10
N CYS A 122 -1.93 -0.24 -2.59
CA CYS A 122 -1.22 0.83 -3.27
C CYS A 122 -1.48 0.66 -4.78
N LEU A 123 -2.23 1.55 -5.40
CA LEU A 123 -2.60 1.52 -6.82
C LEU A 123 -1.63 2.40 -7.62
N SER A 124 -0.75 1.79 -8.39
CA SER A 124 0.32 2.54 -9.08
C SER A 124 -0.22 3.41 -10.21
N SER A 125 0.30 4.63 -10.30
CA SER A 125 0.18 5.54 -11.44
C SER A 125 1.25 5.26 -12.52
N MET A 126 2.26 4.43 -12.23
CA MET A 126 3.41 4.14 -13.11
C MET A 126 3.16 2.96 -14.06
N GLY A 127 2.13 2.19 -13.78
CA GLY A 127 1.74 0.97 -14.50
C GLY A 127 0.51 0.37 -13.83
N ARG A 128 -0.19 -0.55 -14.50
CA ARG A 128 -1.35 -1.24 -13.90
C ARG A 128 -0.91 -2.27 -12.87
N PHE A 129 -0.37 -1.79 -11.76
CA PHE A 129 0.16 -2.56 -10.64
C PHE A 129 -0.55 -2.20 -9.35
N ALA A 130 -0.75 -3.19 -8.50
CA ALA A 130 -1.17 -2.97 -7.13
C ALA A 130 -0.30 -3.74 -6.13
N GLY A 131 0.14 -3.08 -5.08
CA GLY A 131 0.80 -3.74 -3.95
C GLY A 131 -0.12 -3.75 -2.74
N VAL A 132 -0.13 -4.83 -1.95
CA VAL A 132 -0.97 -4.92 -0.75
C VAL A 132 -0.13 -5.06 0.51
N GLN A 133 -0.38 -4.21 1.50
CA GLN A 133 0.29 -4.22 2.79
C GLN A 133 -0.71 -4.40 3.91
N GLN A 134 -0.29 -5.08 4.97
CA GLN A 134 -0.97 -4.95 6.26
C GLN A 134 -0.53 -3.64 6.90
N VAL A 135 -1.50 -2.89 7.43
CA VAL A 135 -1.25 -1.62 8.11
C VAL A 135 -2.02 -1.60 9.43
N ALA A 136 -1.34 -1.25 10.51
CA ALA A 136 -1.99 -0.93 11.78
C ALA A 136 -2.20 0.58 11.88
N LEU A 137 -3.38 1.01 12.34
CA LEU A 137 -3.59 2.38 12.80
C LEU A 137 -3.84 2.33 14.30
N ASN A 138 -3.10 3.11 15.06
CA ASN A 138 -3.27 3.25 16.50
C ASN A 138 -3.65 4.69 16.82
N LEU A 139 -4.75 4.87 17.55
CA LEU A 139 -5.08 6.11 18.21
C LEU A 139 -4.54 6.05 19.64
N ASP A 140 -3.71 7.00 20.01
CA ASP A 140 -3.20 7.19 21.37
C ASP A 140 -3.45 8.64 21.82
N TRP A 141 -3.56 8.84 23.14
CA TRP A 141 -3.84 10.13 23.76
C TRP A 141 -2.66 10.57 24.63
N ASP A 142 -2.29 11.85 24.51
CA ASP A 142 -1.41 12.55 25.44
C ASP A 142 -2.14 13.79 25.96
N ASP A 143 -2.50 13.79 27.24
CA ASP A 143 -3.45 14.74 27.85
C ASP A 143 -4.75 14.91 27.03
N ASN A 144 -4.85 16.02 26.27
CA ASN A 144 -6.00 16.35 25.41
C ASN A 144 -5.68 16.28 23.92
N GLU A 145 -4.48 15.82 23.56
CA GLU A 145 -4.05 15.68 22.17
C GLU A 145 -4.18 14.23 21.73
N ALA A 146 -4.90 14.02 20.63
CA ALA A 146 -5.04 12.72 20.02
C ALA A 146 -4.02 12.55 18.90
N THR A 147 -3.36 11.41 18.85
CA THR A 147 -2.41 11.06 17.79
C THR A 147 -2.84 9.77 17.10
N ILE A 148 -2.82 9.76 15.77
CA ILE A 148 -2.99 8.54 14.98
C ILE A 148 -1.65 8.17 14.36
N VAL A 149 -1.16 6.97 14.68
CA VAL A 149 0.07 6.43 14.11
C VAL A 149 -0.26 5.31 13.13
N GLU A 150 0.12 5.49 11.86
CA GLU A 150 0.07 4.46 10.82
C GLU A 150 1.38 3.64 10.85
N ILE A 151 1.24 2.31 10.94
CA ILE A 151 2.36 1.38 11.07
C ILE A 151 2.23 0.31 9.97
N PRO A 152 2.79 0.56 8.78
CA PRO A 152 2.76 -0.41 7.69
C PRO A 152 3.76 -1.56 7.92
N ARG A 153 3.39 -2.73 7.42
CA ARG A 153 4.26 -3.90 7.30
C ARG A 153 4.59 -4.15 5.83
N PRO A 154 5.73 -4.79 5.52
CA PRO A 154 6.14 -5.07 4.14
C PRO A 154 5.36 -6.25 3.52
N GLY A 155 4.16 -6.54 3.99
CA GLY A 155 3.35 -7.68 3.56
C GLY A 155 2.20 -7.95 4.53
N VAL A 156 1.40 -8.96 4.20
CA VAL A 156 0.25 -9.40 5.02
C VAL A 156 0.60 -10.71 5.70
N TYR A 157 0.73 -10.69 7.02
CA TYR A 157 1.21 -11.86 7.77
C TYR A 157 0.19 -12.40 8.76
N ASP A 158 -0.73 -11.56 9.23
CA ASP A 158 -1.63 -11.95 10.30
C ASP A 158 -2.77 -12.80 9.75
N ALA A 159 -2.94 -14.00 10.33
CA ALA A 159 -3.91 -14.99 9.90
C ALA A 159 -5.34 -14.45 9.70
N PRO A 160 -5.87 -13.54 10.56
CA PRO A 160 -7.19 -12.96 10.35
C PRO A 160 -7.36 -12.18 9.04
N LEU A 161 -6.27 -11.62 8.49
CA LEU A 161 -6.31 -10.80 7.28
C LEU A 161 -6.16 -11.65 6.00
N LEU A 162 -5.59 -12.85 6.10
CA LEU A 162 -5.21 -13.65 4.92
C LEU A 162 -6.38 -13.97 4.00
N ARG A 163 -7.56 -14.27 4.55
CA ARG A 163 -8.75 -14.58 3.73
C ARG A 163 -9.21 -13.36 2.93
N ARG A 164 -9.24 -12.18 3.56
CA ARG A 164 -9.59 -10.92 2.88
C ARG A 164 -8.53 -10.56 1.83
N PHE A 165 -7.25 -10.70 2.17
CA PHE A 165 -6.14 -10.48 1.25
C PHE A 165 -6.23 -11.38 0.01
N GLN A 166 -6.45 -12.68 0.17
CA GLN A 166 -6.59 -13.61 -0.94
C GLN A 166 -7.77 -13.26 -1.85
N LYS A 167 -8.91 -12.87 -1.27
CA LYS A 167 -10.08 -12.46 -2.05
C LYS A 167 -9.83 -11.14 -2.80
N LEU A 168 -9.21 -10.17 -2.15
CA LEU A 168 -8.81 -8.89 -2.75
C LEU A 168 -7.88 -9.12 -3.95
N VAL A 169 -6.81 -9.90 -3.78
CA VAL A 169 -5.85 -10.18 -4.86
C VAL A 169 -6.53 -10.92 -6.03
N ALA A 170 -7.55 -11.74 -5.77
CA ALA A 170 -8.30 -12.41 -6.82
C ALA A 170 -9.20 -11.49 -7.65
N ILE A 171 -9.54 -10.29 -7.15
CA ILE A 171 -10.35 -9.28 -7.86
C ILE A 171 -9.49 -8.45 -8.83
N LEU A 172 -8.23 -8.15 -8.46
CA LEU A 172 -7.33 -7.28 -9.24
C LEU A 172 -7.23 -7.63 -10.75
N PRO A 173 -7.16 -8.91 -11.17
CA PRO A 173 -7.08 -9.26 -12.59
C PRO A 173 -8.30 -8.83 -13.41
N ALA A 174 -9.49 -8.67 -12.80
CA ALA A 174 -10.68 -8.18 -13.50
C ALA A 174 -10.55 -6.72 -13.94
N TYR A 175 -9.61 -5.99 -13.32
CA TYR A 175 -9.24 -4.62 -13.65
C TYR A 175 -7.93 -4.57 -14.46
N ASP A 176 -7.43 -5.68 -14.98
CA ASP A 176 -6.11 -5.74 -15.63
C ASP A 176 -4.96 -5.22 -14.72
N ILE A 177 -5.10 -5.40 -13.40
CA ILE A 177 -4.10 -4.96 -12.42
C ILE A 177 -3.26 -6.16 -11.98
N VAL A 178 -1.94 -6.04 -12.14
CA VAL A 178 -0.96 -7.03 -11.67
C VAL A 178 -0.65 -6.79 -10.20
N HIS A 179 -0.88 -7.81 -9.36
CA HIS A 179 -0.47 -7.77 -7.96
C HIS A 179 1.04 -7.91 -7.80
N LEU A 180 1.69 -6.96 -7.13
CA LEU A 180 3.09 -7.00 -6.72
C LEU A 180 3.19 -7.36 -5.23
N ASP A 181 3.73 -8.53 -4.93
CA ASP A 181 3.94 -8.98 -3.55
C ASP A 181 5.08 -8.18 -2.90
N PHE A 182 4.78 -7.42 -1.83
CA PHE A 182 5.79 -6.65 -1.10
C PHE A 182 6.92 -7.52 -0.54
N GLY A 183 6.68 -8.80 -0.24
CA GLY A 183 7.74 -9.74 0.14
C GLY A 183 8.80 -9.95 -0.95
N GLU A 184 8.45 -9.67 -2.20
CA GLU A 184 9.29 -9.88 -3.39
C GLU A 184 9.85 -8.55 -3.95
N ILE A 185 9.20 -7.41 -3.66
CA ILE A 185 9.61 -6.08 -4.15
C ILE A 185 10.26 -5.19 -3.07
N CYS A 186 10.55 -5.74 -1.89
CA CYS A 186 11.31 -5.06 -0.81
C CYS A 186 12.83 -5.23 -0.90
N ALA A 187 13.38 -5.51 -2.10
CA ALA A 187 14.81 -5.58 -2.34
C ALA A 187 15.27 -4.45 -3.28
N PRO A 188 16.52 -3.95 -3.14
CA PRO A 188 17.13 -3.03 -4.09
C PRO A 188 17.25 -3.63 -5.50
N ILE A 189 17.35 -2.75 -6.49
CA ILE A 189 17.60 -3.13 -7.89
C ILE A 189 19.11 -3.01 -8.16
N GLU A 190 19.71 -4.09 -8.63
CA GLU A 190 21.14 -4.10 -8.95
C GLU A 190 21.44 -3.16 -10.13
N GLY A 191 22.52 -2.38 -10.02
CA GLY A 191 22.99 -1.49 -11.09
C GLY A 191 22.18 -0.22 -11.28
N PHE A 192 21.24 0.09 -10.38
CA PHE A 192 20.55 1.38 -10.33
C PHE A 192 21.28 2.34 -9.38
N ASP A 193 21.35 3.61 -9.78
CA ASP A 193 21.84 4.70 -8.95
C ASP A 193 20.73 5.11 -7.96
N PRO A 194 20.99 5.09 -6.64
CA PRO A 194 20.02 5.52 -5.64
C PRO A 194 19.71 7.03 -5.68
N GLY A 195 20.48 7.83 -6.41
CA GLY A 195 20.30 9.28 -6.47
C GLY A 195 20.32 9.91 -5.07
N ALA A 196 19.29 10.71 -4.76
CA ALA A 196 19.15 11.37 -3.46
C ALA A 196 18.52 10.49 -2.36
N TYR A 197 18.18 9.23 -2.64
CA TYR A 197 17.40 8.39 -1.71
C TYR A 197 18.06 8.26 -0.34
N SER A 198 19.36 7.93 -0.32
CA SER A 198 20.09 7.72 0.95
C SER A 198 20.12 8.97 1.82
N SER A 199 20.19 10.17 1.22
CA SER A 199 20.13 11.42 1.99
C SER A 199 18.74 11.74 2.54
N LEU A 200 17.67 11.27 1.88
CA LEU A 200 16.29 11.54 2.29
C LEU A 200 15.78 10.53 3.31
N TYR A 201 16.08 9.24 3.11
CA TYR A 201 15.45 8.14 3.84
C TYR A 201 16.46 7.16 4.46
N GLY A 202 17.73 7.28 4.12
CA GLY A 202 18.76 6.30 4.46
C GLY A 202 18.68 5.03 3.61
N GLY A 203 19.82 4.35 3.43
CA GLY A 203 19.86 3.06 2.74
C GLY A 203 19.76 3.16 1.21
N GLN A 204 19.07 2.21 0.60
CA GLN A 204 18.89 2.07 -0.85
C GLN A 204 17.39 1.97 -1.18
N PRO A 205 16.93 2.54 -2.32
CA PRO A 205 15.56 2.36 -2.77
C PRO A 205 15.32 0.90 -3.15
N VAL A 206 14.18 0.37 -2.76
CA VAL A 206 13.71 -0.97 -3.17
C VAL A 206 12.79 -0.86 -4.39
N LYS A 207 12.50 -1.96 -5.09
CA LYS A 207 11.59 -1.98 -6.26
C LYS A 207 10.27 -1.23 -6.02
N ALA A 208 9.68 -1.37 -4.83
CA ALA A 208 8.47 -0.65 -4.46
C ALA A 208 8.60 0.89 -4.58
N ASN A 209 9.78 1.45 -4.32
CA ASN A 209 10.04 2.89 -4.37
C ASN A 209 10.08 3.49 -5.77
N TYR A 210 10.14 2.64 -6.79
CA TYR A 210 10.12 3.07 -8.19
C TYR A 210 8.69 3.10 -8.75
N ILE A 211 7.75 2.41 -8.11
CA ILE A 211 6.41 2.14 -8.65
C ILE A 211 5.29 2.74 -7.79
N PHE A 212 5.48 2.86 -6.47
CA PHE A 212 4.43 3.30 -5.56
C PHE A 212 4.72 4.63 -4.89
N TYR A 213 5.76 4.74 -4.07
CA TYR A 213 6.01 5.94 -3.28
C TYR A 213 7.46 6.01 -2.82
N PRO A 214 8.00 7.22 -2.56
CA PRO A 214 9.43 7.40 -2.37
C PRO A 214 9.92 6.93 -1.00
N GLN A 215 9.05 6.80 -0.01
CA GLN A 215 9.42 6.43 1.37
C GLN A 215 9.66 4.92 1.53
N PRO A 216 10.48 4.47 2.49
CA PRO A 216 10.60 3.06 2.84
C PRO A 216 9.22 2.41 3.08
N PRO A 217 8.94 1.19 2.56
CA PRO A 217 7.62 0.55 2.69
C PRO A 217 7.10 0.33 4.13
N THR A 218 7.98 0.43 5.11
CA THR A 218 7.69 0.29 6.55
C THR A 218 7.77 1.62 7.31
N MET A 219 7.87 2.75 6.61
CA MET A 219 7.89 4.07 7.23
C MET A 219 6.59 4.30 8.00
N ARG A 220 6.70 4.77 9.23
CA ARG A 220 5.55 5.13 10.06
C ARG A 220 5.16 6.57 9.81
N GLU A 221 3.87 6.82 9.83
CA GLU A 221 3.33 8.18 9.75
C GLU A 221 2.57 8.50 11.02
N THR A 222 2.62 9.75 11.45
CA THR A 222 1.92 10.23 12.65
C THR A 222 1.13 11.46 12.29
N ALA A 223 -0.17 11.41 12.56
CA ALA A 223 -1.08 12.53 12.42
C ALA A 223 -1.48 13.03 13.81
N TYR A 224 -1.38 14.33 14.01
CA TYR A 224 -1.83 15.00 15.22
C TYR A 224 -3.23 15.53 14.97
N LEU A 225 -4.19 15.10 15.79
CA LEU A 225 -5.57 15.56 15.71
C LEU A 225 -5.74 16.69 16.71
N ALA A 226 -6.18 17.85 16.21
CA ALA A 226 -6.57 18.94 17.08
C ALA A 226 -7.76 18.48 17.94
N ALA A 227 -7.69 18.68 19.26
CA ALA A 227 -8.79 18.38 20.14
C ALA A 227 -10.04 19.14 19.66
N PRO A 228 -11.21 18.47 19.49
CA PRO A 228 -12.45 19.19 19.23
C PRO A 228 -12.70 20.15 20.41
N ARG A 229 -12.92 21.42 20.08
CA ARG A 229 -13.29 22.47 21.04
C ARG A 229 -14.68 22.24 21.61
#